data_AF-A0A3L7ZMZ2-F1
#
_entry.id   AF-A0A3L7ZMZ2-F1
#
_cell.length_a   1.000
_cell.length_b   1.000
_cell.length_c   1.000
_cell.angle_alpha   90.00
_cell.angle_beta   90.00
_cell.angle_gamma   90.00
#
_symmetry.space_group_name_H-M   'P 1'
#
loop_
_entity.id
_entity.type
_entity.pdbx_description
1 polymer ?
#
loop_
_entity_poly.entity_id
_entity_poly.type
_entity_poly.pdbx_seq_one_letter_code
_entity_poly.pdbx_strand_id
1 'polypeptide(L)'
;MKRGIITNNGQGIHISDGKVWMTSWEIADLFYTTAGVIHSRIKAILRANILKEYEVCQCIRLENGNYADVYNLDMIIALSYQMDTGHSAAFRKWIINKVASKQNGISLFIPIKSANTYNC
;
A
#
# COMPACT_ATOMS: atom_id res chain seq x y z
N MET A 1 -2.48 -1.07 -21.57
CA MET A 1 -3.56 -1.13 -20.56
C MET A 1 -3.56 0.18 -19.79
N LYS A 2 -4.70 0.83 -19.60
CA LYS A 2 -4.79 2.01 -18.72
C LYS A 2 -4.75 1.53 -17.26
N ARG A 3 -3.79 2.02 -16.47
CA ARG A 3 -3.57 1.63 -15.07
C ARG A 3 -3.67 2.84 -14.15
N GLY A 4 -4.22 2.60 -12.96
CA GLY A 4 -4.24 3.58 -11.89
C GLY A 4 -2.87 3.66 -11.21
N ILE A 5 -2.38 4.86 -11.00
CA ILE A 5 -1.14 5.18 -10.29
C ILE A 5 -1.52 6.03 -9.08
N ILE A 6 -0.98 5.66 -7.93
CA ILE A 6 -1.13 6.42 -6.69
C ILE A 6 0.04 7.39 -6.58
N THR A 7 -0.25 8.67 -6.35
CA THR A 7 0.77 9.71 -6.18
C THR A 7 0.57 10.46 -4.87
N ASN A 8 1.67 10.98 -4.33
CA ASN A 8 1.68 11.88 -3.19
C ASN A 8 2.45 13.14 -3.56
N ASN A 9 1.74 14.21 -3.90
CA ASN A 9 2.31 15.45 -4.44
C ASN A 9 2.33 16.60 -3.40
N GLY A 10 2.29 16.28 -2.11
CA GLY A 10 2.25 17.26 -1.01
C GLY A 10 0.89 17.93 -0.79
N GLN A 11 0.00 17.94 -1.79
CA GLN A 11 -1.40 18.39 -1.63
C GLN A 11 -2.32 17.28 -1.10
N GLY A 12 -1.87 16.04 -1.19
CA GLY A 12 -2.61 14.86 -0.74
C GLY A 12 -2.23 13.63 -1.54
N ILE A 13 -2.95 12.54 -1.28
CA ILE A 13 -2.81 11.29 -2.02
C ILE A 13 -3.96 11.17 -3.02
N HIS A 14 -3.59 10.91 -4.27
CA HIS A 14 -4.50 10.82 -5.41
C HIS A 14 -4.31 9.48 -6.13
N ILE A 15 -5.38 8.97 -6.74
CA ILE A 15 -5.30 7.80 -7.63
C ILE A 15 -5.82 8.23 -9.00
N SER A 16 -5.04 7.98 -10.05
CA SER A 16 -5.51 8.17 -11.43
C SER A 16 -6.53 7.11 -11.86
N ASP A 17 -7.24 7.38 -12.96
CA ASP A 17 -8.26 6.46 -13.45
C ASP A 17 -7.70 5.06 -13.80
N GLY A 18 -8.42 4.03 -13.38
CA GLY A 18 -8.13 2.64 -13.70
C GLY A 18 -7.87 1.78 -12.47
N LYS A 19 -7.66 0.49 -12.70
CA LYS A 19 -7.26 -0.43 -11.62
C LYS A 19 -5.80 -0.16 -11.24
N VAL A 20 -5.53 -0.07 -9.94
CA VAL A 20 -4.19 0.22 -9.42
C VAL A 20 -3.23 -0.90 -9.81
N TRP A 21 -2.20 -0.50 -10.56
CA TRP A 21 -1.06 -1.33 -10.93
C TRP A 21 0.16 -0.41 -11.06
N MET A 22 1.12 -0.55 -10.15
CA MET A 22 2.29 0.32 -10.05
C MET A 22 3.58 -0.46 -10.13
N THR A 23 4.56 0.08 -10.86
CA THR A 23 5.92 -0.42 -10.91
C THR A 23 6.65 -0.16 -9.58
N SER A 24 7.74 -0.89 -9.31
CA SER A 24 8.60 -0.61 -8.15
C SER A 24 9.07 0.85 -8.08
N TRP A 25 9.28 1.49 -9.23
CA TRP A 25 9.71 2.89 -9.32
C TRP A 25 8.63 3.87 -8.85
N GLU A 26 7.39 3.65 -9.26
CA GLU A 26 6.27 4.51 -8.83
C GLU A 26 5.93 4.29 -7.36
N ILE A 27 6.08 3.07 -6.85
CA ILE A 27 5.91 2.78 -5.42
C ILE A 27 7.03 3.43 -4.61
N ALA A 28 8.25 3.41 -5.15
CA ALA A 28 9.39 4.09 -4.53
C ALA A 28 9.16 5.59 -4.43
N ASP A 29 8.64 6.21 -5.49
CA ASP A 29 8.24 7.62 -5.51
C ASP A 29 7.14 7.90 -4.47
N LEU A 30 6.08 7.09 -4.45
CA LEU A 30 4.96 7.21 -3.49
C LEU A 30 5.42 7.23 -2.03
N PHE A 31 6.38 6.38 -1.68
CA PHE A 31 6.87 6.23 -0.30
C PHE A 31 8.18 6.97 -0.01
N TYR A 32 8.67 7.75 -0.97
CA TYR A 32 9.93 8.49 -0.90
C TYR A 32 11.10 7.59 -0.48
N THR A 33 11.29 6.51 -1.23
CA THR A 33 12.36 5.52 -1.05
C THR A 33 13.03 5.18 -2.38
N THR A 34 13.88 4.16 -2.40
CA THR A 34 14.50 3.65 -3.63
C THR A 34 13.81 2.37 -4.12
N ALA A 35 13.83 2.14 -5.44
CA ALA A 35 13.32 0.90 -6.03
C ALA A 35 14.00 -0.35 -5.44
N GLY A 36 15.28 -0.25 -5.06
CA GLY A 36 16.00 -1.35 -4.40
C GLY A 36 15.41 -1.74 -3.04
N VAL A 37 15.00 -0.76 -2.24
CA VAL A 37 14.29 -1.03 -0.97
C VAL A 37 12.94 -1.69 -1.26
N ILE A 38 12.18 -1.19 -2.24
CA ILE A 38 10.90 -1.79 -2.64
C ILE A 38 11.08 -3.25 -3.06
N HIS A 39 12.03 -3.56 -3.94
CA HIS A 39 12.32 -4.93 -4.37
C HIS A 39 12.67 -5.84 -3.19
N SER A 40 13.51 -5.37 -2.25
CA SER A 40 13.85 -6.15 -1.05
C SER A 40 12.62 -6.46 -0.19
N ARG A 41 11.71 -5.49 -0.02
CA ARG A 41 10.50 -5.66 0.78
C ARG A 41 9.45 -6.53 0.10
N ILE A 42 9.28 -6.41 -1.22
CA ILE A 42 8.43 -7.31 -2.01
C ILE A 42 8.91 -8.75 -1.85
N LYS A 43 10.22 -9.00 -2.00
CA LYS A 43 10.80 -10.33 -1.79
C LYS A 43 10.54 -10.85 -0.38
N ALA A 44 10.60 -9.99 0.64
CA ALA A 44 10.30 -10.38 2.02
C ALA A 44 8.82 -10.77 2.20
N ILE A 45 7.88 -10.00 1.65
CA ILE A 45 6.43 -10.28 1.68
C ILE A 45 6.13 -11.63 1.02
N LEU A 46 6.66 -11.87 -0.17
CA LEU A 46 6.44 -13.09 -0.93
C LEU A 46 7.07 -14.31 -0.24
N ARG A 47 8.30 -14.18 0.30
CA ARG A 47 8.97 -15.27 1.05
C ARG A 47 8.24 -15.63 2.35
N ALA A 48 7.63 -14.65 3.00
CA ALA A 48 6.80 -14.87 4.18
C ALA A 48 5.40 -15.42 3.84
N ASN A 49 5.09 -15.60 2.55
CA ASN A 49 3.79 -16.05 2.04
C ASN A 49 2.61 -15.20 2.55
N ILE A 50 2.86 -13.91 2.82
CA ILE A 50 1.83 -12.94 3.22
C ILE A 50 0.91 -12.64 2.04
N LEU A 51 1.49 -12.55 0.84
CA LEU A 51 0.78 -12.42 -0.44
C LEU A 51 1.38 -13.42 -1.42
N LYS A 52 0.56 -13.92 -2.34
CA LYS A 52 1.00 -14.83 -3.39
C LYS A 52 1.32 -14.06 -4.65
N GLU A 53 2.48 -14.32 -5.23
CA GLU A 53 3.03 -13.56 -6.37
C GLU A 53 2.05 -13.47 -7.55
N TYR A 54 1.41 -14.59 -7.90
CA TYR A 54 0.46 -14.65 -9.02
C TYR A 54 -0.83 -13.82 -8.80
N GLU A 55 -1.14 -13.41 -7.57
CA GLU A 55 -2.32 -12.59 -7.24
C GLU A 55 -2.01 -11.09 -7.31
N VAL A 56 -0.75 -10.73 -7.07
CA VAL A 56 -0.34 -9.35 -6.79
C VAL A 56 0.69 -8.78 -7.75
N CYS A 57 1.31 -9.61 -8.61
CA CYS A 57 2.31 -9.23 -9.60
C CYS A 57 1.84 -9.57 -11.02
N GLN A 58 2.06 -8.66 -11.95
CA GLN A 58 1.89 -8.89 -13.39
C GLN A 58 3.03 -8.26 -14.16
N CYS A 59 3.52 -8.93 -15.20
CA CYS A 59 4.42 -8.32 -16.17
C CYS A 59 3.59 -7.74 -17.31
N ILE A 60 3.70 -6.42 -17.55
CA ILE A 60 2.94 -5.73 -18.60
C ILE A 60 3.87 -4.91 -19.50
N ARG A 61 3.41 -4.66 -20.74
CA ARG A 61 4.06 -3.69 -21.63
C ARG A 61 3.56 -2.28 -21.29
N LEU A 62 4.48 -1.41 -20.90
CA LEU A 62 4.25 0.01 -20.63
C LEU A 62 4.14 0.81 -21.94
N GLU A 63 3.70 2.07 -21.84
CA GLU A 63 3.53 2.97 -22.99
C GLU A 63 4.85 3.28 -23.70
N ASN A 64 5.96 3.31 -22.96
CA ASN A 64 7.30 3.43 -23.53
C ASN A 64 7.78 2.17 -24.28
N GLY A 65 6.93 1.15 -24.40
CA GLY A 65 7.21 -0.08 -25.11
C GLY A 65 7.94 -1.15 -24.30
N ASN A 66 8.45 -0.81 -23.11
CA ASN A 66 9.19 -1.74 -22.25
C ASN A 66 8.26 -2.61 -21.41
N TYR A 67 8.71 -3.82 -21.10
CA TYR A 67 8.04 -4.69 -20.13
C TYR A 67 8.50 -4.36 -18.72
N ALA A 68 7.57 -4.34 -17.77
CA ALA A 68 7.86 -4.13 -16.36
C ALA A 68 6.90 -4.93 -15.48
N ASP A 69 7.43 -5.37 -14.34
CA ASP A 69 6.62 -5.91 -13.26
C ASP A 69 5.83 -4.77 -12.60
N VAL A 70 4.53 -4.98 -12.46
CA VAL A 70 3.61 -4.09 -11.77
C VAL A 70 2.90 -4.83 -10.64
N TYR A 71 2.60 -4.08 -9.60
CA TYR A 71 2.03 -4.58 -8.36
C TYR A 71 0.68 -3.93 -8.08
N ASN A 72 -0.25 -4.73 -7.58
CA ASN A 72 -1.61 -4.27 -7.28
C ASN A 72 -1.68 -3.48 -5.96
N LEU A 73 -2.89 -3.02 -5.62
CA LEU A 73 -3.13 -2.27 -4.37
C LEU A 73 -2.78 -3.07 -3.10
N ASP A 74 -3.00 -4.38 -3.06
CA ASP A 74 -2.73 -5.20 -1.88
C ASP A 74 -1.24 -5.25 -1.55
N MET A 75 -0.39 -5.37 -2.57
CA MET A 75 1.05 -5.28 -2.39
C MET A 75 1.47 -3.89 -1.91
N ILE A 76 0.91 -2.82 -2.47
CA ILE A 76 1.22 -1.44 -2.05
C ILE A 76 0.82 -1.21 -0.58
N ILE A 77 -0.33 -1.73 -0.16
CA ILE A 77 -0.78 -1.70 1.24
C ILE A 77 0.21 -2.45 2.12
N ALA A 78 0.56 -3.69 1.79
CA ALA A 78 1.50 -4.49 2.57
C ALA A 78 2.86 -3.79 2.72
N LEU A 79 3.38 -3.22 1.62
CA LEU A 79 4.63 -2.45 1.62
C LEU A 79 4.55 -1.24 2.54
N SER A 80 3.41 -0.54 2.57
CA SER A 80 3.24 0.62 3.44
C SER A 80 3.42 0.27 4.93
N TYR A 81 3.12 -0.95 5.36
CA TYR A 81 3.31 -1.40 6.75
C TYR A 81 4.73 -1.91 7.04
N GLN A 82 5.51 -2.24 6.02
CA GLN A 82 6.93 -2.62 6.17
C GLN A 82 7.89 -1.42 6.13
N MET A 83 7.36 -0.23 5.85
CA MET A 83 8.15 0.98 5.63
C MET A 83 7.83 2.03 6.68
N ASP A 84 8.89 2.59 7.28
CA ASP A 84 8.80 3.66 8.27
C ASP A 84 9.22 5.00 7.67
N THR A 85 8.42 5.50 6.73
CA THR A 85 8.60 6.84 6.16
C THR A 85 7.37 7.69 6.49
N GLY A 86 7.54 9.02 6.58
CA GLY A 86 6.40 9.93 6.72
C GLY A 86 5.38 9.76 5.58
N HIS A 87 5.85 9.43 4.39
CA HIS A 87 5.02 9.17 3.21
C HIS A 87 4.22 7.86 3.33
N SER A 88 4.82 6.78 3.85
CA SER A 88 4.08 5.54 4.12
C SER A 88 3.02 5.74 5.22
N ALA A 89 3.35 6.51 6.26
CA ALA A 89 2.39 6.87 7.31
C ALA A 89 1.21 7.70 6.78
N ALA A 90 1.49 8.70 5.93
CA ALA A 90 0.45 9.49 5.26
C ALA A 90 -0.46 8.60 4.39
N PHE A 91 0.12 7.64 3.67
CA PHE A 91 -0.64 6.68 2.86
C PHE A 91 -1.54 5.77 3.68
N ARG A 92 -1.04 5.20 4.80
CA ARG A 92 -1.87 4.42 5.71
C ARG A 92 -3.05 5.23 6.26
N LYS A 93 -2.80 6.48 6.68
CA LYS A 93 -3.85 7.40 7.15
C LYS A 93 -4.88 7.68 6.05
N TRP A 94 -4.42 7.92 4.83
CA TRP A 94 -5.30 8.17 3.68
C TRP A 94 -6.20 6.97 3.35
N ILE A 95 -5.67 5.74 3.37
CA ILE A 95 -6.47 4.53 3.18
C ILE A 95 -7.53 4.39 4.26
N ILE A 96 -7.15 4.53 5.53
CA ILE A 96 -8.08 4.43 6.66
C ILE A 96 -9.21 5.44 6.51
N ASN A 97 -8.88 6.70 6.21
CA ASN A 97 -9.87 7.75 6.01
C ASN A 97 -10.80 7.45 4.82
N LYS A 98 -10.28 6.87 3.73
CA LYS A 98 -11.07 6.52 2.54
C LYS A 98 -11.99 5.32 2.77
N VAL A 99 -11.58 4.39 3.62
CA VAL A 99 -12.43 3.27 4.05
C VAL A 99 -13.48 3.77 5.05
N ALA A 100 -13.08 4.55 6.05
CA ALA A 100 -13.99 5.12 7.05
C ALA A 100 -15.05 6.04 6.44
N SER A 101 -14.70 6.88 5.47
CA SER A 101 -15.66 7.76 4.79
C SER A 101 -16.67 7.00 3.93
N LYS A 102 -16.33 5.78 3.47
CA LYS A 102 -17.30 4.86 2.84
C LYS A 102 -18.18 4.15 3.86
N GLN A 103 -17.76 4.09 5.12
CA GLN A 103 -18.47 3.44 6.22
C GLN A 103 -19.31 4.43 7.05
N ASN A 104 -19.67 5.61 6.51
CA ASN A 104 -20.56 6.55 7.19
C ASN A 104 -21.84 5.80 7.65
N GLY A 105 -21.90 5.41 8.92
CA GLY A 105 -22.95 4.58 9.51
C GLY A 105 -22.50 3.34 10.32
N ILE A 106 -21.23 2.91 10.25
CA ILE A 106 -20.74 1.76 11.04
C ILE A 106 -20.05 2.26 12.30
N SER A 107 -20.76 2.20 13.44
CA SER A 107 -20.16 2.41 14.76
C SER A 107 -19.38 1.16 15.17
N LEU A 108 -18.06 1.27 15.32
CA LEU A 108 -17.22 0.20 15.85
C LEU A 108 -17.09 0.38 17.37
N PHE A 109 -17.80 -0.44 18.13
CA PHE A 109 -17.67 -0.47 19.59
C PHE A 109 -16.57 -1.46 19.99
N ILE A 110 -15.45 -0.96 20.51
CA ILE A 110 -14.38 -1.79 21.07
C ILE A 110 -14.52 -1.78 22.59
N PRO A 111 -15.01 -2.86 23.22
CA PRO A 111 -15.01 -2.96 24.67
C PRO A 111 -13.57 -3.11 25.18
N ILE A 112 -13.06 -2.06 25.81
CA ILE A 112 -11.80 -2.13 26.56
C ILE A 112 -12.11 -2.84 27.87
N LYS A 113 -11.74 -4.12 27.98
CA LYS A 113 -11.64 -4.75 29.30
C LYS A 113 -10.42 -4.16 30.00
N SER A 114 -10.66 -3.31 30.99
CA SER A 114 -9.65 -2.95 31.98
C SER A 114 -9.12 -4.26 32.59
N ALA A 115 -7.83 -4.53 32.41
CA ALA A 115 -7.18 -5.62 33.12
C ALA A 115 -7.20 -5.27 34.61
N ASN A 116 -7.78 -6.15 35.44
CA ASN A 116 -7.77 -6.02 36.88
C ASN A 116 -6.33 -5.80 37.37
N THR A 117 -6.11 -4.69 38.07
CA THR A 117 -4.97 -4.48 38.95
C THR A 117 -5.03 -5.54 40.06
N TYR A 118 -4.27 -6.62 39.89
CA TYR A 118 -3.93 -7.49 41.02
C TYR A 118 -2.85 -6.77 41.82
N ASN A 119 -3.26 -6.13 42.91
CA ASN A 119 -2.36 -5.72 43.97
C ASN A 119 -1.91 -6.99 44.72
N CYS A 120 -0.61 -7.28 44.65
CA CYS A 120 0.11 -8.04 45.67
C CYS A 120 1.22 -7.14 46.20
#